data_AF-A0A9D6SAD0-F1
#
_entry.id   AF-A0A9D6SAD0-F1
#
_cell.length_a   1.000
_cell.length_b   1.000
_cell.length_c   1.000
_cell.angle_alpha   90.00
_cell.angle_beta   90.00
_cell.angle_gamma   90.00
#
_symmetry.space_group_name_H-M   'P 1'
#
loop_
_entity.id
_entity.type
_entity.pdbx_description
1 polymer ?
#
loop_
_entity_poly.entity_id
_entity_poly.type
_entity_poly.pdbx_seq_one_letter_code
_entity_poly.pdbx_strand_id
1 'polypeptide(L)'
;LYKYYAAAATYEDAQRASEQSASEGTRIHELVQAHWLGEKPDVGSAVEPAVTAALAFAAERGIKVFPQFIEKRIASQRHRYAGTIDALAQIDGRFGVLDIKTSQGIYRDYGLQISAYVDALTPYIKDLSTAWILRIDQQQTCRRCSATLRTKGGNGRIKTNGSASLPCPDKSHDWAEPRGVVELKEFPFWRDDFQAFLAAKKLWEWENSFWLRRVGYTT
;
A
#
# COMPACT_ATOMS: atom_id res chain seq x y z
N LEU A 1 -9.94 -6.16 12.50
CA LEU A 1 -11.33 -6.09 11.99
C LEU A 1 -12.30 -5.39 12.96
N TYR A 2 -12.40 -5.79 14.23
CA TYR A 2 -13.43 -5.27 15.16
C TYR A 2 -13.48 -3.74 15.37
N LYS A 3 -12.36 -3.01 15.26
CA LYS A 3 -12.36 -1.54 15.41
C LYS A 3 -12.95 -0.77 14.22
N TYR A 4 -13.03 -1.37 13.02
CA TYR A 4 -13.59 -0.69 11.84
C TYR A 4 -15.12 -0.68 11.83
N TYR A 5 -15.74 -1.73 12.39
CA TYR A 5 -17.20 -1.88 12.45
C TYR A 5 -17.85 -1.10 13.59
N ALA A 6 -17.08 -0.66 14.59
CA ALA A 6 -17.61 0.07 15.74
C ALA A 6 -17.96 1.55 15.45
N ALA A 7 -17.51 2.10 14.31
CA ALA A 7 -17.69 3.51 13.96
C ALA A 7 -18.71 3.76 12.83
N ALA A 8 -19.30 2.71 12.26
CA ALA A 8 -20.31 2.83 11.20
C ALA A 8 -21.72 2.67 11.78
N ALA A 9 -22.69 3.43 11.25
CA ALA A 9 -24.08 3.35 11.68
C ALA A 9 -24.70 1.97 11.43
N THR A 10 -24.23 1.28 10.39
CA THR A 10 -24.59 -0.11 10.06
C THR A 10 -23.40 -0.89 9.48
N TYR A 11 -23.48 -2.22 9.50
CA TYR A 11 -22.50 -3.10 8.85
C TYR A 11 -22.39 -2.84 7.33
N GLU A 12 -23.52 -2.58 6.68
CA GLU A 12 -23.59 -2.27 5.25
C GLU A 12 -22.88 -0.94 4.90
N ASP A 13 -22.99 0.07 5.76
CA ASP A 13 -22.25 1.33 5.60
C ASP A 13 -20.74 1.12 5.74
N ALA A 14 -20.30 0.28 6.68
CA ALA A 14 -18.89 -0.07 6.84
C ALA A 14 -18.35 -0.80 5.59
N GLN A 15 -19.14 -1.71 5.03
CA GLN A 15 -18.77 -2.46 3.84
C GLN A 15 -18.68 -1.56 2.60
N ARG A 16 -19.70 -0.71 2.36
CA ARG A 16 -19.68 0.25 1.23
C ARG A 16 -18.51 1.22 1.31
N ALA A 17 -18.22 1.77 2.50
CA ALA A 17 -17.07 2.65 2.68
C ALA A 17 -15.73 1.93 2.46
N SER A 18 -15.65 0.64 2.80
CA SER A 18 -14.48 -0.20 2.52
C SER A 18 -14.31 -0.44 1.02
N GLU A 19 -15.38 -0.76 0.30
CA GLU A 19 -15.38 -0.97 -1.16
C GLU A 19 -15.02 0.31 -1.91
N GLN A 20 -15.59 1.45 -1.52
CA GLN A 20 -15.25 2.75 -2.12
C GLN A 20 -13.81 3.16 -1.79
N SER A 21 -13.32 2.87 -0.58
CA SER A 21 -11.90 3.06 -0.24
C SER A 21 -10.99 2.17 -1.08
N ALA A 22 -11.41 0.93 -1.36
CA ALA A 22 -10.65 0.02 -2.20
C ALA A 22 -10.59 0.54 -3.64
N SER A 23 -11.71 0.98 -4.21
CA SER A 23 -11.74 1.49 -5.59
C SER A 23 -10.90 2.75 -5.80
N GLU A 24 -10.95 3.71 -4.88
CA GLU A 24 -10.08 4.90 -4.93
C GLU A 24 -8.60 4.52 -4.81
N GLY A 25 -8.28 3.58 -3.93
CA GLY A 25 -6.93 3.08 -3.73
C GLY A 25 -6.38 2.35 -4.96
N THR A 26 -7.19 1.50 -5.57
CA THR A 26 -6.88 0.81 -6.83
C THR A 26 -6.63 1.82 -7.94
N ARG A 27 -7.49 2.84 -8.06
CA ARG A 27 -7.32 3.88 -9.08
C ARG A 27 -6.00 4.66 -8.94
N ILE A 28 -5.61 5.06 -7.72
CA ILE A 28 -4.32 5.73 -7.49
C ILE A 28 -3.15 4.83 -7.92
N HIS A 29 -3.20 3.56 -7.52
CA HIS A 29 -2.16 2.58 -7.84
C HIS A 29 -2.02 2.38 -9.36
N GLU A 30 -3.13 2.13 -10.05
CA GLU A 30 -3.18 1.94 -11.51
C GLU A 30 -2.67 3.19 -12.27
N LEU A 31 -3.07 4.39 -11.85
CA LEU A 31 -2.64 5.64 -12.50
C LEU A 31 -1.13 5.87 -12.35
N VAL A 32 -0.56 5.58 -11.18
CA VAL A 32 0.89 5.72 -10.96
C VAL A 32 1.66 4.70 -11.80
N GLN A 33 1.19 3.45 -11.87
CA GLN A 33 1.80 2.42 -12.71
C GLN A 33 1.71 2.76 -14.20
N ALA A 34 0.55 3.22 -14.68
CA ALA A 34 0.36 3.67 -16.06
C ALA A 34 1.35 4.78 -16.43
N HIS A 35 1.57 5.75 -15.53
CA HIS A 35 2.60 6.77 -15.72
C HIS A 35 4.02 6.19 -15.80
N TRP A 36 4.37 5.19 -14.96
CA TRP A 36 5.67 4.52 -15.05
C TRP A 36 5.83 3.67 -16.32
N LEU A 37 4.74 3.23 -16.94
CA LEU A 37 4.72 2.63 -18.28
C LEU A 37 4.86 3.66 -19.41
N GLY A 38 4.87 4.96 -19.09
CA GLY A 38 4.95 6.05 -20.06
C GLY A 38 3.60 6.47 -20.63
N GLU A 39 2.50 5.96 -20.07
CA GLU A 39 1.15 6.36 -20.45
C GLU A 39 0.79 7.73 -19.86
N LYS A 40 -0.30 8.31 -20.39
CA LYS A 40 -0.84 9.61 -19.94
C LYS A 40 -2.33 9.46 -19.63
N PRO A 41 -2.69 8.70 -18.58
CA PRO A 41 -4.09 8.47 -18.25
C PRO A 41 -4.74 9.76 -17.75
N ASP A 42 -6.06 9.86 -17.90
CA ASP A 42 -6.83 10.90 -17.22
C ASP A 42 -6.91 10.58 -15.72
N VAL A 43 -6.16 11.35 -14.94
CA VAL A 43 -6.06 11.19 -13.49
C VAL A 43 -7.40 11.47 -12.82
N GLY A 44 -8.13 12.49 -13.29
CA GLY A 44 -9.33 13.02 -12.64
C GLY A 44 -9.02 13.76 -11.32
N SER A 45 -9.76 14.84 -11.06
CA SER A 45 -9.50 15.75 -9.93
C SER A 45 -9.57 15.08 -8.54
N ALA A 46 -10.34 14.01 -8.40
CA ALA A 46 -10.55 13.35 -7.10
C ALA A 46 -9.28 12.72 -6.51
N VAL A 47 -8.33 12.26 -7.34
CA VAL A 47 -7.09 11.59 -6.91
C VAL A 47 -5.82 12.29 -7.39
N GLU A 48 -5.98 13.39 -8.11
CA GLU A 48 -4.89 14.19 -8.67
C GLU A 48 -3.84 14.62 -7.63
N PRO A 49 -4.21 15.08 -6.42
CA PRO A 49 -3.22 15.44 -5.41
C PRO A 49 -2.30 14.28 -5.03
N ALA A 50 -2.85 13.07 -4.88
CA ALA A 50 -2.10 11.87 -4.53
C ALA A 50 -1.15 11.44 -5.67
N VAL A 51 -1.67 11.36 -6.91
CA VAL A 51 -0.90 10.93 -8.08
C VAL A 51 0.21 11.93 -8.40
N THR A 52 -0.10 13.23 -8.45
CA THR A 52 0.89 14.29 -8.72
C THR A 52 2.00 14.27 -7.67
N ALA A 53 1.67 14.14 -6.39
CA ALA A 53 2.67 14.05 -5.33
C ALA A 53 3.55 12.81 -5.47
N ALA A 54 2.97 11.65 -5.83
CA ALA A 54 3.74 10.41 -6.03
C ALA A 54 4.74 10.52 -7.17
N LEU A 55 4.32 11.08 -8.31
CA LEU A 55 5.20 11.28 -9.47
C LEU A 55 6.30 12.29 -9.17
N ALA A 56 5.97 13.41 -8.52
CA ALA A 56 6.94 14.41 -8.09
C ALA A 56 7.96 13.82 -7.11
N PHE A 57 7.51 13.07 -6.11
CA PHE A 57 8.36 12.39 -5.15
C PHE A 57 9.28 11.36 -5.81
N ALA A 58 8.74 10.54 -6.73
CA ALA A 58 9.53 9.56 -7.46
C ALA A 58 10.63 10.22 -8.30
N ALA A 59 10.31 11.34 -8.97
CA ALA A 59 11.27 12.13 -9.74
C ALA A 59 12.35 12.75 -8.83
N GLU A 60 11.96 13.37 -7.72
CA GLU A 60 12.88 14.00 -6.76
C GLU A 60 13.85 12.99 -6.13
N ARG A 61 13.34 11.82 -5.76
CA ARG A 61 14.16 10.73 -5.18
C ARG A 61 14.90 9.91 -6.22
N GLY A 62 14.71 10.18 -7.52
CA GLY A 62 15.34 9.42 -8.59
C GLY A 62 14.95 7.94 -8.61
N ILE A 63 13.70 7.61 -8.23
CA ILE A 63 13.19 6.24 -8.26
C ILE A 63 13.13 5.77 -9.71
N LYS A 64 13.91 4.74 -10.05
CA LYS A 64 13.91 4.13 -11.38
C LYS A 64 13.11 2.84 -11.34
N VAL A 65 11.88 2.88 -11.82
CA VAL A 65 11.04 1.68 -12.00
C VAL A 65 11.39 0.99 -13.31
N PHE A 66 11.35 -0.34 -13.32
CA PHE A 66 11.62 -1.16 -14.50
C PHE A 66 10.29 -1.61 -15.13
N PRO A 67 9.85 -1.01 -16.26
CA PRO A 67 8.51 -1.21 -16.82
C PRO A 67 8.13 -2.68 -17.08
N GLN A 68 9.10 -3.52 -17.48
CA GLN A 68 8.89 -4.94 -17.75
C GLN A 68 8.54 -5.79 -16.51
N PHE A 69 8.67 -5.21 -15.31
CA PHE A 69 8.36 -5.84 -14.04
C PHE A 69 7.15 -5.21 -13.34
N ILE A 70 6.45 -4.27 -13.97
CA ILE A 70 5.18 -3.73 -13.46
C ILE A 70 4.09 -4.80 -13.59
N GLU A 71 3.30 -5.00 -12.52
CA GLU A 71 2.24 -6.02 -12.44
C GLU A 71 2.71 -7.44 -12.84
N LYS A 72 3.96 -7.78 -12.51
CA LYS A 72 4.56 -9.04 -12.93
C LYS A 72 4.14 -10.18 -12.01
N ARG A 73 3.55 -11.24 -12.60
CA ARG A 73 3.30 -12.51 -11.90
C ARG A 73 4.60 -13.25 -11.60
N ILE A 74 4.71 -13.72 -10.37
CA ILE A 74 5.86 -14.45 -9.83
C ILE A 74 5.38 -15.69 -9.06
N ALA A 75 6.26 -16.67 -8.89
CA ALA A 75 5.97 -17.84 -8.09
C ALA A 75 7.23 -18.38 -7.41
N SER A 76 7.09 -18.81 -6.16
CA SER A 76 8.08 -19.62 -5.46
C SER A 76 7.66 -21.07 -5.56
N GLN A 77 8.34 -21.85 -6.43
CA GLN A 77 8.07 -23.28 -6.54
C GLN A 77 8.48 -24.02 -5.25
N ARG A 78 9.59 -23.59 -4.63
CA ARG A 78 10.10 -24.14 -3.37
C ARG A 78 9.09 -24.05 -2.25
N HIS A 79 8.46 -22.89 -2.08
CA HIS A 79 7.53 -22.62 -0.99
C HIS A 79 6.06 -22.70 -1.42
N ARG A 80 5.80 -22.99 -2.70
CA ARG A 80 4.49 -23.24 -3.31
C ARG A 80 3.49 -22.12 -3.09
N TYR A 81 3.89 -20.89 -3.40
CA TYR A 81 3.01 -19.73 -3.49
C TYR A 81 3.27 -18.95 -4.78
N ALA A 82 2.31 -18.12 -5.17
CA ALA A 82 2.41 -17.20 -6.29
C ALA A 82 1.86 -15.84 -5.88
N GLY A 83 2.21 -14.80 -6.63
CA GLY A 83 1.75 -13.44 -6.42
C GLY A 83 2.02 -12.55 -7.61
N THR A 84 1.60 -11.30 -7.50
CA THR A 84 1.88 -10.25 -8.49
C THR A 84 2.62 -9.14 -7.75
N ILE A 85 3.81 -8.78 -8.24
CA ILE A 85 4.53 -7.60 -7.74
C ILE A 85 3.99 -6.35 -8.42
N ASP A 86 3.93 -5.24 -7.69
CA ASP A 86 3.58 -3.95 -8.29
C ASP A 86 4.70 -3.47 -9.22
N ALA A 87 5.96 -3.55 -8.76
CA ALA A 87 7.13 -3.17 -9.54
C ALA A 87 8.46 -3.73 -8.98
N LEU A 88 9.49 -3.74 -9.83
CA LEU A 88 10.89 -3.68 -9.40
C LEU A 88 11.43 -2.27 -9.62
N ALA A 89 12.25 -1.80 -8.68
CA ALA A 89 12.81 -0.45 -8.73
C ALA A 89 14.26 -0.39 -8.23
N GLN A 90 14.98 0.61 -8.73
CA GLN A 90 16.26 1.04 -8.18
C GLN A 90 16.06 2.38 -7.44
N ILE A 91 16.46 2.41 -6.16
CA ILE A 91 16.36 3.58 -5.27
C ILE A 91 17.64 3.66 -4.45
N ASP A 92 18.26 4.84 -4.38
CA ASP A 92 19.49 5.09 -3.61
C ASP A 92 20.60 4.04 -3.88
N GLY A 93 20.74 3.64 -5.16
CA GLY A 93 21.73 2.66 -5.61
C GLY A 93 21.40 1.19 -5.33
N ARG A 94 20.32 0.89 -4.59
CA ARG A 94 19.88 -0.48 -4.30
C ARG A 94 18.80 -0.92 -5.28
N PHE A 95 18.73 -2.22 -5.55
CA PHE A 95 17.69 -2.84 -6.37
C PHE A 95 16.78 -3.73 -5.51
N GLY A 96 15.47 -3.61 -5.71
CA GLY A 96 14.47 -4.22 -4.82
C GLY A 96 13.05 -4.21 -5.37
N VAL A 97 12.17 -4.88 -4.63
CA VAL A 97 10.71 -4.87 -4.89
C VAL A 97 10.12 -3.54 -4.39
N LEU A 98 9.28 -2.90 -5.20
CA LEU A 98 8.53 -1.71 -4.80
C LEU A 98 7.05 -2.06 -4.81
N ASP A 99 6.37 -1.87 -3.68
CA ASP A 99 4.94 -2.11 -3.51
C ASP A 99 4.24 -0.81 -3.08
N ILE A 100 3.18 -0.45 -3.79
CA ILE A 100 2.40 0.76 -3.60
C ILE A 100 1.27 0.48 -2.63
N LYS A 101 1.16 1.30 -1.57
CA LYS A 101 0.06 1.20 -0.60
C LYS A 101 -0.70 2.52 -0.49
N THR A 102 -2.02 2.47 -0.58
CA THR A 102 -2.89 3.66 -0.39
C THR A 102 -3.56 3.71 0.98
N SER A 103 -2.92 3.08 1.96
CA SER A 103 -3.38 3.00 3.34
C SER A 103 -3.05 4.27 4.12
N GLN A 104 -3.63 4.40 5.31
CA GLN A 104 -3.40 5.54 6.21
C GLN A 104 -1.96 5.61 6.76
N GLY A 105 -1.21 4.50 6.73
CA GLY A 105 0.15 4.41 7.25
C GLY A 105 0.82 3.13 6.77
N ILE A 106 2.12 3.02 7.00
CA ILE A 106 2.90 1.82 6.68
C ILE A 106 2.88 0.88 7.88
N TYR A 107 2.24 -0.28 7.71
CA TYR A 107 2.09 -1.28 8.77
C TYR A 107 3.15 -2.38 8.67
N ARG A 108 3.44 -3.03 9.81
CA ARG A 108 4.48 -4.08 9.91
C ARG A 108 4.13 -5.31 9.07
N ASP A 109 2.86 -5.66 9.00
CA ASP A 109 2.35 -6.81 8.25
C ASP A 109 2.59 -6.70 6.73
N TYR A 110 2.81 -5.50 6.19
CA TYR A 110 3.24 -5.33 4.80
C TYR A 110 4.58 -6.03 4.50
N GLY A 111 5.45 -6.15 5.52
CA GLY A 111 6.68 -6.93 5.45
C GLY A 111 6.44 -8.39 5.04
N LEU A 112 5.32 -9.00 5.45
CA LEU A 112 5.00 -10.39 5.12
C LEU A 112 4.81 -10.58 3.61
N GLN A 113 4.05 -9.67 2.97
CA GLN A 113 3.76 -9.75 1.55
C GLN A 113 5.04 -9.49 0.72
N ILE A 114 5.73 -8.39 0.99
CA ILE A 114 6.89 -8.01 0.18
C ILE A 114 8.06 -8.97 0.38
N SER A 115 8.25 -9.54 1.58
CA SER A 115 9.30 -10.54 1.81
C SER A 115 9.07 -11.83 1.02
N ALA A 116 7.82 -12.27 0.85
CA ALA A 116 7.48 -13.38 -0.02
C ALA A 116 7.81 -13.07 -1.48
N TYR A 117 7.64 -11.82 -1.92
CA TYR A 117 8.04 -11.41 -3.27
C TYR A 117 9.55 -11.41 -3.45
N VAL A 118 10.29 -10.87 -2.47
CA VAL A 118 11.76 -10.91 -2.50
C VAL A 118 12.28 -12.34 -2.55
N ASP A 119 11.78 -13.24 -1.70
CA ASP A 119 12.20 -14.66 -1.71
C ASP A 119 11.94 -15.33 -3.05
N ALA A 120 10.74 -15.16 -3.63
CA ALA A 120 10.37 -15.78 -4.89
C ALA A 120 11.23 -15.32 -6.07
N LEU A 121 11.73 -14.09 -6.03
CA LEU A 121 12.56 -13.50 -7.09
C LEU A 121 14.07 -13.72 -6.89
N THR A 122 14.52 -13.93 -5.66
CA THR A 122 15.95 -14.09 -5.31
C THR A 122 16.68 -15.13 -6.18
N PRO A 123 16.11 -16.31 -6.50
CA PRO A 123 16.77 -17.29 -7.37
C PRO A 123 17.03 -16.80 -8.80
N TYR A 124 16.27 -15.80 -9.27
CA TYR A 124 16.27 -15.33 -10.65
C TYR A 124 16.98 -13.97 -10.81
N ILE A 125 17.11 -13.21 -9.74
CA ILE A 125 17.63 -11.84 -9.75
C ILE A 125 18.70 -11.69 -8.66
N LYS A 126 19.98 -11.74 -9.07
CA LYS A 126 21.13 -11.76 -8.15
C LYS A 126 21.26 -10.52 -7.27
N ASP A 127 20.98 -9.34 -7.82
CA ASP A 127 21.20 -8.06 -7.13
C ASP A 127 19.97 -7.57 -6.34
N LEU A 128 18.92 -8.39 -6.23
CA LEU A 128 17.74 -8.07 -5.46
C LEU A 128 18.07 -8.11 -3.96
N SER A 129 18.16 -6.94 -3.33
CA SER A 129 18.75 -6.80 -2.00
C SER A 129 17.79 -6.28 -0.94
N THR A 130 16.62 -5.77 -1.33
CA THR A 130 15.69 -5.08 -0.43
C THR A 130 14.27 -5.02 -1.01
N ALA A 131 13.36 -4.43 -0.25
CA ALA A 131 12.04 -4.04 -0.71
C ALA A 131 11.64 -2.69 -0.10
N TRP A 132 10.71 -2.00 -0.76
CA TRP A 132 10.14 -0.75 -0.29
C TRP A 132 8.62 -0.78 -0.35
N ILE A 133 8.01 -0.10 0.61
CA ILE A 133 6.63 0.34 0.52
C ILE A 133 6.63 1.82 0.13
N LEU A 134 5.99 2.13 -1.00
CA LEU A 134 5.64 3.50 -1.40
C LEU A 134 4.20 3.76 -0.98
N ARG A 135 4.03 4.43 0.16
CA ARG A 135 2.70 4.85 0.60
C ARG A 135 2.29 6.10 -0.16
N ILE A 136 1.11 6.08 -0.75
CA ILE A 136 0.53 7.19 -1.50
C ILE A 136 -0.86 7.48 -0.96
N ASP A 137 -1.10 8.71 -0.52
CA ASP A 137 -2.36 9.12 0.08
C ASP A 137 -2.62 10.58 -0.21
N GLN A 138 -3.77 11.09 0.23
CA GLN A 138 -4.06 12.51 0.20
C GLN A 138 -4.85 12.92 1.43
N GLN A 139 -4.59 14.13 1.91
CA GLN A 139 -5.26 14.69 3.08
C GLN A 139 -5.38 16.21 2.99
N GLN A 140 -6.36 16.75 3.68
CA GLN A 140 -6.51 18.18 3.92
C GLN A 140 -5.94 18.52 5.29
N THR A 141 -5.36 19.72 5.42
CA THR A 141 -4.90 20.25 6.72
C THR A 141 -5.74 21.46 7.08
N CYS A 142 -6.21 21.52 8.33
CA CYS A 142 -6.94 22.66 8.84
C CYS A 142 -5.98 23.85 9.00
N ARG A 143 -6.31 25.00 8.40
CA ARG A 143 -5.50 26.23 8.46
C ARG A 143 -5.41 26.84 9.87
N ARG A 144 -6.35 26.49 10.75
CA ARG A 144 -6.46 27.07 12.12
C ARG A 144 -5.79 26.21 13.18
N CYS A 145 -6.13 24.92 13.22
CA CYS A 145 -5.70 24.01 14.29
C CYS A 145 -4.73 22.92 13.81
N SER A 146 -4.34 22.92 12.54
CA SER A 146 -3.43 21.94 11.94
C SER A 146 -3.88 20.47 12.04
N ALA A 147 -5.14 20.21 12.40
CA ALA A 147 -5.74 18.90 12.27
C ALA A 147 -5.69 18.43 10.81
N THR A 148 -5.64 17.12 10.60
CA THR A 148 -5.65 16.51 9.26
C THR A 148 -6.95 15.78 9.02
N LEU A 149 -7.57 15.99 7.86
CA LEU A 149 -8.75 15.27 7.39
C LEU A 149 -8.36 14.39 6.21
N ARG A 150 -8.65 13.09 6.33
CA ARG A 150 -8.50 12.11 5.26
C ARG A 150 -9.87 11.63 4.82
N THR A 151 -10.30 12.01 3.63
CA THR A 151 -11.56 11.62 3.01
C THR A 151 -11.33 10.47 2.04
N LYS A 152 -11.23 9.24 2.55
CA LYS A 152 -11.13 8.04 1.72
C LYS A 152 -12.40 7.20 1.88
N GLY A 153 -13.02 6.81 0.76
CA GLY A 153 -14.23 5.99 0.76
C GLY A 153 -15.44 6.64 1.45
N GLY A 154 -15.62 7.95 1.27
CA GLY A 154 -16.77 8.71 1.79
C GLY A 154 -16.74 9.04 3.29
N ASN A 155 -15.89 8.37 4.08
CA ASN A 155 -15.80 8.58 5.54
C ASN A 155 -14.55 9.38 5.91
N GLY A 156 -14.75 10.68 6.18
CA GLY A 156 -13.70 11.58 6.64
C GLY A 156 -13.17 11.20 8.03
N ARG A 157 -11.87 10.91 8.14
CA ARG A 157 -11.20 10.74 9.44
C ARG A 157 -10.40 11.98 9.78
N ILE A 158 -10.79 12.65 10.86
CA ILE A 158 -10.05 13.77 11.43
C ILE A 158 -9.06 13.23 12.47
N LYS A 159 -7.80 13.67 12.37
CA LYS A 159 -6.80 13.49 13.42
C LYS A 159 -6.33 14.86 13.89
N THR A 160 -6.36 15.09 15.19
CA THR A 160 -5.68 16.20 15.82
C THR A 160 -4.25 15.76 16.11
N ASN A 161 -3.28 16.43 15.49
CA ASN A 161 -1.90 16.32 15.95
C ASN A 161 -1.87 17.02 17.31
N GLY A 162 -1.21 16.44 18.32
CA GLY A 162 -1.13 16.96 19.70
C GLY A 162 -0.36 18.28 19.84
N SER A 163 -0.53 19.20 18.89
CA SER A 163 0.07 20.51 18.85
C SER A 163 -0.54 21.42 19.92
N ALA A 164 0.22 22.43 20.32
CA ALA A 164 -0.12 23.37 21.39
C ALA A 164 -1.34 24.27 21.10
N SER A 165 -1.93 24.22 19.90
CA SER A 165 -3.14 24.98 19.55
C SER A 165 -4.40 24.24 19.99
N LEU A 166 -5.35 25.00 20.55
CA LEU A 166 -6.67 24.48 20.92
C LEU A 166 -7.34 23.85 19.69
N PRO A 167 -7.89 22.63 19.80
CA PRO A 167 -8.59 22.00 18.68
C PRO A 167 -9.79 22.86 18.27
N CYS A 168 -10.02 22.98 16.96
CA CYS A 168 -11.26 23.57 16.44
C CYS A 168 -12.45 22.80 17.04
N PRO A 169 -13.50 23.50 17.51
CA PRO A 169 -14.78 22.86 17.81
C PRO A 169 -15.28 22.01 16.64
N ASP A 170 -16.01 20.93 16.93
CA ASP A 170 -16.56 20.05 15.91
C ASP A 170 -17.29 20.87 14.81
N LYS A 171 -16.98 20.58 13.54
CA LYS A 171 -17.48 21.25 12.33
C LYS A 171 -16.99 22.69 12.06
N SER A 172 -16.06 23.22 12.85
CA SER A 172 -15.50 24.59 12.64
C SER A 172 -14.12 24.61 11.96
N HIS A 173 -13.69 23.48 11.40
CA HIS A 173 -12.43 23.37 10.69
C HIS A 173 -12.45 24.16 9.38
N ASP A 174 -11.35 24.86 9.10
CA ASP A 174 -11.07 25.53 7.84
C ASP A 174 -10.07 24.68 7.05
N TRP A 175 -10.60 23.74 6.26
CA TRP A 175 -9.81 22.79 5.49
C TRP A 175 -9.16 23.47 4.28
N ALA A 176 -7.84 23.34 4.15
CA ALA A 176 -7.14 23.70 2.92
C ALA A 176 -7.45 22.71 1.79
N GLU A 177 -7.02 23.05 0.57
CA GLU A 177 -7.06 22.13 -0.57
C GLU A 177 -6.35 20.81 -0.25
N PRO A 178 -6.85 19.66 -0.75
CA PRO A 178 -6.20 18.37 -0.54
C PRO A 178 -4.77 18.39 -1.09
N ARG A 179 -3.86 17.75 -0.35
CA ARG A 179 -2.48 17.56 -0.76
C ARG A 179 -2.13 16.09 -0.71
N GLY A 180 -1.37 15.63 -1.71
CA GLY A 180 -0.80 14.31 -1.69
C GLY A 180 0.22 14.16 -0.56
N VAL A 181 0.25 12.98 0.04
CA VAL A 181 1.21 12.58 1.07
C VAL A 181 1.86 11.30 0.61
N VAL A 182 3.17 11.35 0.46
CA VAL A 182 3.98 10.22 0.01
C VAL A 182 4.99 9.88 1.08
N GLU A 183 5.11 8.59 1.38
CA GLU A 183 6.09 8.07 2.32
C GLU A 183 6.76 6.85 1.69
N LEU A 184 8.09 6.81 1.70
CA LEU A 184 8.85 5.66 1.26
C LEU A 184 9.51 5.02 2.48
N LYS A 185 9.26 3.73 2.70
CA LYS A 185 9.91 2.96 3.75
C LYS A 185 10.58 1.74 3.19
N GLU A 186 11.87 1.60 3.48
CA GLU A 186 12.64 0.41 3.17
C GLU A 186 12.41 -0.71 4.20
N PHE A 187 12.37 -1.94 3.72
CA PHE A 187 12.31 -3.17 4.51
C PHE A 187 13.55 -4.04 4.21
N PRO A 188 14.73 -3.67 4.74
CA PRO A 188 15.98 -4.35 4.41
C PRO A 188 16.11 -5.73 5.08
N PHE A 189 15.39 -5.96 6.18
CA PHE A 189 15.43 -7.19 6.97
C PHE A 189 14.30 -8.17 6.59
N TRP A 190 14.09 -8.38 5.29
CA TRP A 190 12.97 -9.17 4.76
C TRP A 190 13.00 -10.66 5.16
N ARG A 191 14.15 -11.20 5.59
CA ARG A 191 14.28 -12.63 5.93
C ARG A 191 13.45 -13.02 7.16
N ASP A 192 13.39 -12.16 8.17
CA ASP A 192 12.60 -12.42 9.39
C ASP A 192 11.11 -12.31 9.09
N ASP A 193 10.72 -11.30 8.31
CA ASP A 193 9.35 -11.16 7.81
C ASP A 193 8.95 -12.36 6.94
N PHE A 194 9.89 -12.93 6.17
CA PHE A 194 9.63 -14.11 5.35
C PHE A 194 9.38 -15.37 6.21
N GLN A 195 10.12 -15.55 7.31
CA GLN A 195 9.82 -16.65 8.24
C GLN A 195 8.43 -16.50 8.86
N ALA A 196 8.04 -15.27 9.22
CA ALA A 196 6.69 -15.00 9.69
C ALA A 196 5.63 -15.26 8.60
N PHE A 197 5.92 -14.93 7.34
CA PHE A 197 5.07 -15.25 6.20
C PHE A 197 4.88 -16.77 6.05
N LEU A 198 5.98 -17.54 6.11
CA LEU A 198 5.91 -19.00 6.03
C LEU A 198 5.11 -19.61 7.20
N ALA A 199 5.25 -19.06 8.41
CA ALA A 199 4.45 -19.49 9.56
C ALA A 199 2.95 -19.20 9.36
N ALA A 200 2.60 -18.02 8.87
CA ALA A 200 1.22 -17.66 8.55
C ALA A 200 0.64 -18.55 7.44
N LYS A 201 1.42 -18.80 6.39
CA LYS A 201 1.07 -19.74 5.32
C LYS A 201 0.84 -21.14 5.86
N LYS A 202 1.71 -21.62 6.78
CA LYS A 202 1.57 -22.95 7.38
C LYS A 202 0.31 -23.07 8.22
N LEU A 203 -0.04 -22.03 8.97
CA LEU A 203 -1.31 -21.97 9.71
C LEU A 203 -2.49 -22.04 8.75
N TRP A 204 -2.48 -21.24 7.69
CA TRP A 204 -3.52 -21.28 6.65
C TRP A 204 -3.63 -22.65 5.99
N GLU A 205 -2.52 -23.32 5.68
CA GLU A 205 -2.52 -24.68 5.12
C GLU A 205 -3.13 -25.69 6.08
N TRP A 206 -2.86 -25.57 7.38
CA TRP A 206 -3.43 -26.45 8.40
C TRP A 206 -4.95 -26.30 8.46
N GLU A 207 -5.46 -25.05 8.49
CA GLU A 207 -6.90 -24.75 8.48
C GLU A 207 -7.59 -25.25 7.20
N ASN A 208 -6.89 -25.25 6.06
CA ASN A 208 -7.43 -25.62 4.75
C ASN A 208 -7.05 -27.04 4.29
N SER A 209 -6.48 -27.85 5.18
CA SER A 209 -5.86 -29.13 4.82
C SER A 209 -6.80 -30.12 4.10
N PHE A 210 -8.10 -30.08 4.40
CA PHE A 210 -9.10 -30.89 3.71
C PHE A 210 -9.17 -30.60 2.20
N TRP A 211 -9.23 -29.32 1.83
CA TRP A 211 -9.30 -28.90 0.43
C TRP A 211 -7.96 -29.08 -0.27
N LEU A 212 -6.86 -28.80 0.43
CA LEU A 212 -5.50 -28.95 -0.10
C LEU A 212 -5.16 -30.39 -0.45
N ARG A 213 -5.61 -31.38 0.35
CA ARG A 213 -5.47 -32.81 0.00
C ARG A 213 -6.24 -33.18 -1.28
N ARG A 214 -7.46 -32.66 -1.45
CA ARG A 214 -8.29 -32.96 -2.64
C ARG A 214 -7.66 -32.49 -3.96
N VAL A 215 -6.89 -31.41 -3.92
CA VAL A 215 -6.21 -30.85 -5.09
C VAL A 215 -4.74 -31.31 -5.21
N GLY A 216 -4.30 -32.29 -4.40
CA GLY A 216 -2.94 -32.79 -4.41
C GLY A 216 -1.89 -31.76 -3.94
N TYR A 217 -2.30 -30.73 -3.22
CA TYR A 217 -1.39 -29.72 -2.69
C TYR A 217 -0.61 -30.24 -1.49
N THR A 218 -1.29 -30.91 -0.55
CA THR A 218 -0.67 -31.59 0.59
C THR A 218 -0.94 -33.08 0.50
N THR A 219 0.03 -33.90 0.91
CA THR A 219 -0.15 -35.34 1.13
C THR A 219 -1.07 -35.59 2.32
#